data_AF-A0A0Q9SLG2-F1
#
_entry.id   AF-A0A0Q9SLG2-F1
#
_cell.length_a   1.000
_cell.length_b   1.000
_cell.length_c   1.000
_cell.angle_alpha   90.00
_cell.angle_beta   90.00
_cell.angle_gamma   90.00
#
_symmetry.space_group_name_H-M   'P 1'
#
loop_
_entity.id
_entity.type
_entity.pdbx_description
1 polymer ?
#
loop_
_entity_poly.entity_id
_entity_poly.type
_entity_poly.pdbx_seq_one_letter_code
_entity_poly.pdbx_strand_id
1 'polypeptide(L)' 'MRPVEAVAWADAFDADVKDLPAVLTHEVARVDGVRTELVKLVREFVNAPDDEVRRGVYRAYSALGAA' A
#
# COMPACT_ATOMS: atom_id res chain seq x y z
N MET A 1 7.95 -6.01 18.33
CA MET A 1 8.92 -5.09 17.72
C MET A 1 10.05 -4.86 18.71
N ARG A 2 11.30 -5.03 18.30
CA ARG A 2 12.46 -4.74 19.16
C ARG A 2 12.60 -3.21 19.31
N PRO A 3 13.13 -2.69 20.43
CA PRO A 3 13.26 -1.24 20.64
C PRO A 3 14.01 -0.51 19.51
N VAL A 4 15.06 -1.12 18.97
CA VAL A 4 15.83 -0.57 17.83
C VAL A 4 14.99 -0.45 16.56
N GLU A 5 14.09 -1.41 16.33
CA GLU A 5 13.18 -1.36 15.19
C GLU A 5 12.13 -0.25 15.38
N ALA A 6 11.63 -0.07 16.60
CA ALA A 6 10.63 0.96 16.90
C ALA A 6 11.18 2.37 16.67
N VAL A 7 12.44 2.62 17.03
CA VAL A 7 13.12 3.90 16.74
C VAL A 7 13.28 4.10 15.23
N ALA A 8 13.77 3.08 14.51
CA ALA A 8 13.95 3.19 13.06
C ALA A 8 12.63 3.46 12.32
N TRP A 9 11.53 2.84 12.76
CA TRP A 9 10.20 3.10 12.21
C TRP A 9 9.66 4.47 12.61
N ALA A 10 9.87 4.91 13.85
CA ALA A 10 9.51 6.25 14.31
C ALA A 10 10.22 7.34 13.48
N ASP A 11 11.52 7.18 13.23
CA ASP A 11 12.29 8.08 12.37
C ASP A 11 11.76 8.07 10.92
N ALA A 12 11.43 6.89 10.38
CA ALA A 12 10.92 6.76 9.01
C ALA A 12 9.55 7.43 8.80
N PHE A 13 8.73 7.49 9.85
CA PHE A 13 7.39 8.09 9.82
C PHE A 13 7.34 9.49 10.44
N ASP A 14 8.48 10.07 10.83
CA ASP A 14 8.58 11.36 11.53
C ASP A 14 7.58 11.45 12.70
N ALA A 15 7.57 10.40 13.53
CA ALA A 15 6.60 10.21 14.60
C ALA A 15 7.29 9.86 15.93
N ASP A 16 6.66 10.19 17.05
CA ASP A 16 7.12 9.70 18.35
C ASP A 16 6.92 8.18 18.45
N VAL A 17 7.86 7.48 19.08
CA VAL A 17 7.78 6.02 19.31
C VAL A 17 6.47 5.60 20.02
N LYS A 18 5.94 6.47 20.88
CA LYS A 18 4.67 6.23 21.60
C LYS A 18 3.45 6.27 20.68
N ASP A 19 3.52 7.04 19.60
CA ASP A 19 2.43 7.26 18.64
C ASP A 19 2.55 6.31 17.44
N LEU A 20 3.71 5.66 17.27
CA LEU A 20 4.00 4.73 16.18
C LEU A 20 2.92 3.64 15.97
N PRO A 21 2.31 3.02 17.01
CA PRO A 21 1.23 2.06 16.79
C PRO A 21 0.02 2.66 16.07
N ALA A 22 -0.35 3.90 16.40
CA ALA A 22 -1.47 4.59 15.76
C ALA A 22 -1.13 4.97 14.31
N VAL A 23 0.08 5.48 14.08
CA VAL A 23 0.58 5.84 12.74
C VAL A 23 0.63 4.61 11.83
N LEU A 24 1.22 3.51 12.29
CA LEU A 24 1.29 2.27 11.52
C LEU A 24 -0.11 1.72 11.21
N THR A 25 -1.04 1.79 12.16
CA THR A 25 -2.43 1.36 11.93
C THR A 25 -3.09 2.20 10.84
N HIS A 26 -2.88 3.51 10.86
CA HIS A 26 -3.39 4.42 9.83
C HIS A 26 -2.80 4.12 8.45
N GLU A 27 -1.49 3.91 8.38
CA GLU A 27 -0.79 3.63 7.13
C GLU A 27 -1.18 2.27 6.53
N VAL A 28 -1.34 1.24 7.36
CA VAL A 28 -1.88 -0.06 6.93
C VAL A 28 -3.28 0.11 6.33
N ALA A 29 -4.17 0.85 7.02
CA ALA A 29 -5.51 1.12 6.50
C ALA A 29 -5.48 1.91 5.18
N ARG A 30 -4.54 2.85 5.03
CA ARG A 30 -4.34 3.61 3.78
C ARG A 30 -3.92 2.69 2.63
N VAL A 31 -2.96 1.80 2.88
CA VAL A 31 -2.49 0.81 1.89
C VAL A 31 -3.62 -0.15 1.49
N ASP A 32 -4.41 -0.63 2.44
CA ASP A 32 -5.58 -1.48 2.16
C ASP A 32 -6.65 -0.75 1.33
N GLY A 33 -6.84 0.55 1.55
CA GLY A 33 -7.69 1.40 0.72
C GLY A 33 -7.20 1.45 -0.73
N VAL A 34 -5.92 1.74 -0.94
CA VAL A 34 -5.29 1.75 -2.28
C VAL A 34 -5.43 0.39 -2.96
N ARG A 35 -5.20 -0.70 -2.22
CA ARG A 35 -5.37 -2.06 -2.73
C ARG A 35 -6.79 -2.31 -3.20
N THR A 36 -7.79 -1.87 -2.44
CA THR A 36 -9.21 -2.03 -2.78
C THR A 36 -9.57 -1.29 -4.06
N GLU A 37 -9.10 -0.06 -4.22
CA GLU A 37 -9.31 0.72 -5.45
C GLU A 37 -8.61 0.10 -6.66
N LEU A 38 -7.38 -0.42 -6.49
CA LEU A 38 -6.70 -1.14 -7.57
C LEU A 38 -7.45 -2.41 -7.99
N VAL A 39 -8.04 -3.15 -7.05
CA VAL A 39 -8.87 -4.32 -7.37
C VAL A 39 -10.11 -3.92 -8.18
N LYS A 40 -10.74 -2.78 -7.86
CA LYS A 40 -11.86 -2.25 -8.66
C LYS A 40 -11.40 -1.88 -10.07
N LEU A 41 -10.28 -1.17 -10.19
CA LEU A 41 -9.69 -0.83 -11.49
C LEU A 41 -9.35 -2.08 -12.30
N VAL A 42 -8.76 -3.12 -11.71
CA VAL A 42 -8.52 -4.39 -12.40
C VAL A 42 -9.82 -4.97 -12.94
N ARG A 43 -10.90 -4.98 -12.15
CA ARG A 43 -12.21 -5.51 -12.58
C ARG A 43 -12.82 -4.69 -13.71
N GLU A 44 -12.69 -3.37 -13.68
CA GLU A 44 -13.22 -2.48 -14.72
C GLU A 44 -12.41 -2.56 -16.02
N PHE A 45 -11.08 -2.66 -15.92
CA PHE A 45 -10.17 -2.60 -17.05
C PHE A 45 -9.71 -3.98 -17.57
N VAL A 46 -10.14 -5.10 -16.98
CA VAL A 46 -9.81 -6.44 -17.50
C VAL A 46 -10.28 -6.65 -18.95
N ASN A 47 -11.38 -5.98 -19.31
CA ASN A 47 -11.98 -5.97 -20.65
C ASN A 47 -11.70 -4.68 -21.42
N ALA A 48 -10.76 -3.85 -20.96
CA ALA A 48 -10.40 -2.64 -21.68
C ALA A 48 -9.84 -3.01 -23.07
N PRO A 49 -10.21 -2.28 -24.13
CA PRO A 49 -9.69 -2.53 -25.47
C PRO A 49 -8.20 -2.19 -25.61
N ASP A 50 -7.65 -1.40 -24.69
CA ASP A 50 -6.26 -0.98 -24.66
C ASP A 50 -5.38 -1.92 -23.82
N ASP A 51 -4.47 -2.62 -24.50
CA ASP A 51 -3.50 -3.56 -23.91
C ASP A 51 -2.46 -2.90 -23.00
N GLU A 52 -2.12 -1.64 -23.25
CA GLU A 52 -1.16 -0.89 -22.44
C GLU A 52 -1.77 -0.52 -21.09
N VAL A 53 -3.02 0.00 -21.11
CA VAL A 53 -3.78 0.30 -19.89
C VAL A 53 -3.95 -0.96 -19.04
N ARG A 54 -4.37 -2.08 -19.65
CA ARG A 54 -4.55 -3.36 -18.95
C ARG A 54 -3.25 -3.84 -18.30
N ARG A 55 -2.12 -3.79 -19.02
CA ARG A 55 -0.80 -4.17 -18.46
C ARG A 55 -0.34 -3.24 -17.35
N GLY A 56 -0.58 -1.94 -17.47
CA GLY A 56 -0.28 -0.96 -16.42
C GLY A 56 -0.99 -1.27 -15.11
N VAL A 57 -2.30 -1.55 -15.18
CA VAL A 57 -3.12 -1.91 -14.02
C VAL A 57 -2.65 -3.23 -13.38
N TYR A 58 -2.34 -4.26 -14.18
CA TYR A 58 -1.80 -5.51 -13.65
C TYR A 58 -0.44 -5.33 -12.97
N ARG A 59 0.48 -4.54 -13.54
CA ARG A 59 1.78 -4.27 -12.90
C ARG A 59 1.62 -3.56 -11.56
N ALA A 60 0.74 -2.56 -11.49
CA ALA A 60 0.45 -1.84 -10.24
C ALA A 60 -0.13 -2.78 -9.17
N TYR A 61 -1.08 -3.64 -9.54
CA TYR A 61 -1.66 -4.63 -8.64
C TYR A 61 -0.62 -5.67 -8.17
N SER A 62 0.19 -6.21 -9.08
CA SER A 62 1.23 -7.18 -8.74
C SER A 62 2.33 -6.59 -7.85
N ALA A 63 2.74 -5.34 -8.07
CA ALA A 63 3.73 -4.67 -7.22
C ALA A 63 3.23 -4.50 -5.79
N LEU A 64 1.94 -4.17 -5.63
CA LEU A 64 1.33 -4.02 -4.30
C LEU A 64 1.12 -5.35 -3.58
N GLY A 65 0.85 -6.44 -4.32
CA GLY A 65 0.71 -7.78 -3.75
C GLY A 65 2.05 -8.47 -3.38
N ALA A 66 3.18 -7.92 -3.83
CA ALA A 66 4.51 -8.43 -3.53
C ALA A 66 5.23 -7.67 -2.39
N ALA A 67 4.63 -6.58 -1.91
CA ALA A 67 5.07 -5.79 -0.75
C ALA A 67 4.40 -6.30 0.54
#